data_AF-A0A7J7JUE3-F1
#
_entry.id   AF-A0A7J7JUE3-F1
#
_cell.length_a   1.000
_cell.length_b   1.000
_cell.length_c   1.000
_cell.angle_alpha   90.00
_cell.angle_beta   90.00
_cell.angle_gamma   90.00
#
_symmetry.space_group_name_H-M   'P 1'
#
loop_
_entity.id
_entity.type
_entity.pdbx_description
1 polymer ?
#
loop_
_entity_poly.entity_id
_entity_poly.type
_entity_poly.pdbx_seq_one_letter_code
_entity_poly.pdbx_strand_id
1 'polypeptide(L)'
;MPSSICSKTSSQTGFAVNERQQLQTTSTVIPETQTVDFSTWATKSSVKDVQTIDVVEAFPGEPGIRFRLGVGGAYSAYIDAGASAAAVQAALNSLPTVAPDTVTVVTTPITNGNRYTVTFNSERGAFPLLAGKAEFAGTLSFSARVVTQGSASLNKAVLTMDGLSTPPISISSSDSVLSAVEDLFSVRCHTDLTKSAETFESLSTGYSSVYGGNVIINRYPMCGRKSLQNPRYIYNSASAPVGFAESTNRYLCFGYTGFVRNYTVINFHYLKETEIVSVWRGFSIDLEPSDGKWHHKCIDIFDMVHSVYNGKFYTLGLVQISLDYSRIAQFDNIQLGNKDIQEPDAEDIRLMPPRNYLMNSVEVDAVEGNDKAHTIKMYPVNCSYSFSQFTVSNGQLP
;
A
#
# COMPACT_ATOMS: atom_id res chain seq x y z
N MET A 1 70.51 27.04 -7.43
CA MET A 1 70.02 25.67 -7.67
C MET A 1 68.54 25.65 -7.34
N PRO A 2 67.66 25.14 -8.23
CA PRO A 2 66.24 25.07 -7.96
C PRO A 2 65.95 23.92 -6.98
N SER A 3 65.15 24.21 -5.96
CA SER A 3 64.65 23.25 -4.98
C SER A 3 63.47 22.48 -5.58
N SER A 4 63.59 21.16 -5.69
CA SER A 4 62.47 20.27 -5.99
C SER A 4 61.63 20.06 -4.74
N ILE A 5 60.38 20.52 -4.75
CA ILE A 5 59.39 20.21 -3.71
C ILE A 5 58.74 18.85 -4.07
N CYS A 6 58.90 17.85 -3.21
CA CYS A 6 58.12 16.61 -3.27
C CYS A 6 56.87 16.76 -2.39
N SER A 7 55.68 16.53 -2.96
CA SER A 7 54.43 16.41 -2.19
C SER A 7 54.43 15.10 -1.39
N LYS A 8 53.94 15.15 -0.15
CA LYS A 8 53.75 14.00 0.75
C LYS A 8 52.27 13.93 1.14
N THR A 9 51.69 12.73 1.17
CA THR A 9 50.28 12.50 1.55
C THR A 9 50.18 12.06 3.01
N SER A 10 48.98 12.12 3.61
CA SER A 10 48.75 11.74 5.01
C SER A 10 49.03 10.26 5.33
N SER A 11 49.22 9.39 4.32
CA SER A 11 49.67 8.01 4.51
C SER A 11 51.18 7.89 4.71
N GLN A 12 51.95 8.94 4.37
CA GLN A 12 53.41 8.96 4.41
C GLN A 12 53.96 9.70 5.63
N THR A 13 53.18 10.57 6.27
CA THR A 13 53.53 11.25 7.53
C THR A 13 52.28 11.81 8.21
N GLY A 14 52.20 11.67 9.54
CA GLY A 14 51.10 12.19 10.36
C GLY A 14 51.00 13.73 10.39
N PHE A 15 51.97 14.43 9.80
CA PHE A 15 51.97 15.89 9.63
C PHE A 15 51.47 16.35 8.25
N ALA A 16 51.17 15.43 7.33
CA ALA A 16 50.63 15.80 6.01
C ALA A 16 49.12 16.02 6.10
N VAL A 17 48.70 17.25 5.84
CA VAL A 17 47.30 17.63 5.72
C VAL A 17 46.89 17.41 4.27
N ASN A 18 46.03 16.41 4.02
CA ASN A 18 45.41 16.29 2.70
C ASN A 18 44.45 17.46 2.50
N GLU A 19 44.39 17.98 1.29
CA GLU A 19 43.34 18.91 0.90
C GLU A 19 41.96 18.24 1.02
N ARG A 20 41.08 18.82 1.82
CA ARG A 20 39.65 18.50 1.82
C ARG A 20 38.94 19.58 1.03
N GLN A 21 38.59 19.29 -0.22
CA GLN A 21 37.70 20.16 -0.98
C GLN A 21 36.24 19.87 -0.60
N GLN A 22 35.55 20.87 -0.08
CA GLN A 22 34.11 20.84 0.08
C GLN A 22 33.50 21.44 -1.18
N LEU A 23 33.01 20.58 -2.07
CA LEU A 23 32.24 20.99 -3.23
C LEU A 23 30.80 21.23 -2.79
N GLN A 24 30.37 22.49 -2.75
CA GLN A 24 28.99 22.87 -2.49
C GLN A 24 28.32 23.23 -3.82
N THR A 25 27.42 22.38 -4.28
CA THR A 25 26.60 22.63 -5.46
C THR A 25 25.21 23.10 -5.01
N THR A 26 24.66 24.10 -5.69
CA THR A 26 23.25 24.48 -5.58
C THR A 26 22.55 24.16 -6.89
N SER A 27 21.28 23.75 -6.79
CA SER A 27 20.41 23.53 -7.95
C SER A 27 19.05 24.13 -7.63
N THR A 28 18.45 24.79 -8.62
CA THR A 28 17.05 25.23 -8.54
C THR A 28 16.17 24.07 -9.01
N VAL A 29 15.27 23.58 -8.16
CA VAL A 29 14.28 22.59 -8.57
C VAL A 29 13.15 23.32 -9.29
N ILE A 30 12.92 22.97 -10.56
CA ILE A 30 11.78 23.46 -11.34
C ILE A 30 10.76 22.32 -11.35
N PRO A 31 9.57 22.48 -10.74
CA PRO A 31 8.56 21.44 -10.73
C PRO A 31 7.97 21.25 -12.13
N GLU A 32 7.63 20.01 -12.47
CA GLU A 32 6.76 19.76 -13.62
C GLU A 32 5.40 20.38 -13.34
N THR A 33 4.89 21.15 -14.31
CA THR A 33 3.60 21.84 -14.19
C THR A 33 2.70 21.45 -15.35
N GLN A 34 1.52 20.93 -15.06
CA GLN A 34 0.52 20.55 -16.06
C GLN A 34 -0.84 21.18 -15.73
N THR A 35 -1.57 21.59 -16.76
CA THR A 35 -2.92 22.15 -16.60
C THR A 35 -3.94 21.15 -17.12
N VAL A 36 -4.94 20.85 -16.31
CA VAL A 36 -6.12 20.06 -16.70
C VAL A 36 -7.33 20.97 -16.74
N ASP A 37 -8.16 20.84 -17.78
CA ASP A 37 -9.31 21.72 -18.03
C ASP A 37 -10.58 20.88 -18.22
N PHE A 38 -11.55 21.07 -17.32
CA PHE A 38 -12.86 20.41 -17.31
C PHE A 38 -13.99 21.35 -17.78
N SER A 39 -13.69 22.46 -18.44
CA SER A 39 -14.69 23.48 -18.82
C SER A 39 -15.78 22.94 -19.74
N THR A 40 -15.45 21.98 -20.60
CA THR A 40 -16.39 21.35 -21.55
C THR A 40 -17.10 20.12 -20.97
N TRP A 41 -16.93 19.84 -19.67
CA TRP A 41 -17.46 18.64 -19.02
C TRP A 41 -18.96 18.79 -18.75
N ALA A 42 -19.78 17.96 -19.41
CA ALA A 42 -21.24 17.98 -19.30
C ALA A 42 -21.77 16.63 -18.83
N THR A 43 -22.71 16.64 -17.88
CA THR A 43 -23.28 15.43 -17.30
C THR A 43 -24.23 14.71 -18.25
N LYS A 44 -24.36 13.39 -18.07
CA LYS A 44 -25.29 12.52 -18.79
C LYS A 44 -25.76 11.36 -17.90
N SER A 45 -26.69 10.54 -18.39
CA SER A 45 -27.07 9.30 -17.71
C SER A 45 -25.94 8.27 -17.75
N SER A 46 -25.74 7.56 -16.65
CA SER A 46 -24.79 6.45 -16.55
C SER A 46 -25.46 5.10 -16.82
N VAL A 47 -24.66 4.16 -17.30
CA VAL A 47 -24.97 2.73 -17.38
C VAL A 47 -23.90 1.99 -16.60
N LYS A 48 -24.32 1.09 -15.71
CA LYS A 48 -23.39 0.26 -14.94
C LYS A 48 -22.68 -0.73 -15.84
N ASP A 49 -21.38 -0.87 -15.64
CA ASP A 49 -20.59 -1.91 -16.30
C ASP A 49 -20.93 -3.27 -15.70
N VAL A 50 -21.17 -4.27 -16.55
CA VAL A 50 -21.43 -5.64 -16.12
C VAL A 50 -20.48 -6.56 -16.87
N GLN A 51 -19.73 -7.35 -16.12
CA GLN A 51 -18.78 -8.31 -16.66
C GLN A 51 -19.05 -9.70 -16.10
N THR A 52 -18.64 -10.74 -16.82
CA THR A 52 -18.60 -12.12 -16.30
C THR A 52 -17.19 -12.63 -16.35
N ILE A 53 -16.79 -13.42 -15.35
CA ILE A 53 -15.56 -14.20 -15.36
C ILE A 53 -15.86 -15.65 -14.99
N ASP A 54 -15.42 -16.56 -15.85
CA ASP A 54 -15.44 -17.99 -15.61
C ASP A 54 -14.15 -18.38 -14.90
N VAL A 55 -14.27 -19.06 -13.76
CA VAL A 55 -13.16 -19.66 -13.02
C VAL A 55 -13.35 -21.17 -13.13
N VAL A 56 -12.46 -21.83 -13.85
CA VAL A 56 -12.57 -23.27 -14.15
C VAL A 56 -11.37 -24.00 -13.56
N GLU A 57 -11.66 -24.98 -12.71
CA GLU A 57 -10.71 -25.90 -12.09
C GLU A 57 -10.20 -26.94 -13.10
N ALA A 58 -8.88 -27.07 -13.18
CA ALA A 58 -8.26 -28.17 -13.93
C ALA A 58 -8.50 -29.52 -13.24
N PHE A 59 -8.54 -29.52 -11.91
CA PHE A 59 -8.74 -30.70 -11.06
C PHE A 59 -9.87 -30.44 -10.04
N PRO A 60 -11.14 -30.68 -10.43
CA PRO A 60 -12.28 -30.34 -9.59
C PRO A 60 -12.27 -31.04 -8.23
N GLY A 61 -12.44 -30.26 -7.15
CA GLY A 61 -12.59 -30.79 -5.79
C GLY A 61 -11.28 -30.97 -5.00
N GLU A 62 -10.15 -30.55 -5.56
CA GLU A 62 -8.87 -30.48 -4.83
C GLU A 62 -8.91 -29.35 -3.79
N PRO A 63 -8.67 -29.64 -2.50
CA PRO A 63 -8.68 -28.63 -1.46
C PRO A 63 -7.47 -27.69 -1.58
N GLY A 64 -7.65 -26.44 -1.16
CA GLY A 64 -6.55 -25.47 -1.07
C GLY A 64 -6.20 -24.78 -2.39
N ILE A 65 -6.97 -24.96 -3.47
CA ILE A 65 -6.82 -24.16 -4.69
C ILE A 65 -7.37 -22.75 -4.44
N ARG A 66 -6.51 -21.75 -4.62
CA ARG A 66 -6.86 -20.33 -4.46
C ARG A 66 -6.54 -19.51 -5.71
N PHE A 67 -7.22 -18.37 -5.84
CA PHE A 67 -7.03 -17.41 -6.91
C PHE A 67 -7.21 -15.97 -6.43
N ARG A 68 -6.84 -15.02 -7.29
CA ARG A 68 -7.09 -13.59 -7.12
C ARG A 68 -7.82 -13.07 -8.33
N LEU A 69 -8.70 -12.10 -8.11
CA LEU A 69 -9.32 -11.32 -9.19
C LEU A 69 -8.71 -9.93 -9.23
N GLY A 70 -8.53 -9.42 -10.44
CA GLY A 70 -7.96 -8.09 -10.66
C GLY A 70 -8.79 -7.22 -11.56
N VAL A 71 -8.71 -5.92 -11.31
CA VAL A 71 -9.32 -4.84 -12.09
C VAL A 71 -8.28 -3.72 -12.21
N GLY A 72 -7.94 -3.30 -13.43
CA GLY A 72 -7.07 -2.14 -13.65
C GLY A 72 -5.67 -2.27 -13.05
N GLY A 73 -5.10 -3.48 -13.05
CA GLY A 73 -3.74 -3.73 -12.55
C GLY A 73 -3.62 -4.01 -11.05
N ALA A 74 -4.70 -3.88 -10.28
CA ALA A 74 -4.74 -4.28 -8.87
C ALA A 74 -5.42 -5.66 -8.73
N TYR A 75 -4.88 -6.52 -7.87
CA TYR A 75 -5.43 -7.85 -7.54
C TYR A 75 -5.91 -7.94 -6.10
N SER A 76 -6.91 -8.78 -5.87
CA SER A 76 -7.46 -9.04 -4.55
C SER A 76 -6.51 -9.89 -3.71
N ALA A 77 -6.80 -10.00 -2.41
CA ALA A 77 -6.35 -11.12 -1.58
C ALA A 77 -6.70 -12.47 -2.22
N TYR A 78 -6.02 -13.54 -1.79
CA TYR A 78 -6.35 -14.90 -2.24
C TYR A 78 -7.77 -15.30 -1.79
N ILE A 79 -8.49 -15.94 -2.71
CA ILE A 79 -9.86 -16.43 -2.53
C ILE A 79 -9.89 -17.91 -2.94
N ASP A 80 -10.61 -18.75 -2.21
CA ASP A 80 -10.77 -20.17 -2.55
C ASP A 80 -11.53 -20.38 -3.87
N ALA A 81 -11.16 -21.40 -4.65
CA ALA A 81 -11.79 -21.73 -5.95
C ALA A 81 -13.34 -21.90 -5.86
N GLY A 82 -13.82 -22.43 -4.73
CA GLY A 82 -15.25 -22.62 -4.43
C GLY A 82 -15.92 -21.43 -3.74
N ALA A 83 -15.30 -20.25 -3.74
CA ALA A 83 -15.79 -19.12 -2.96
C ALA A 83 -17.18 -18.64 -3.37
N SER A 84 -17.97 -18.26 -2.36
CA SER A 84 -19.30 -17.70 -2.55
C SER A 84 -19.24 -16.35 -3.26
N ALA A 85 -20.37 -15.95 -3.87
CA ALA A 85 -20.51 -14.62 -4.45
C ALA A 85 -20.20 -13.49 -3.43
N ALA A 86 -20.54 -13.69 -2.15
CA ALA A 86 -20.25 -12.72 -1.09
C ALA A 86 -18.75 -12.57 -0.83
N ALA A 87 -17.98 -13.67 -0.85
CA ALA A 87 -16.54 -13.64 -0.69
C ALA A 87 -15.86 -12.95 -1.88
N VAL A 88 -16.27 -13.27 -3.12
CA VAL A 88 -15.77 -12.61 -4.33
C VAL A 88 -16.13 -11.12 -4.35
N GLN A 89 -17.36 -10.77 -3.95
CA GLN A 89 -17.78 -9.38 -3.82
C GLN A 89 -16.92 -8.62 -2.81
N ALA A 90 -16.66 -9.22 -1.65
CA ALA A 90 -15.80 -8.61 -0.63
C ALA A 90 -14.40 -8.33 -1.19
N ALA A 91 -13.80 -9.32 -1.85
CA ALA A 91 -12.46 -9.25 -2.41
C ALA A 91 -12.29 -8.24 -3.57
N LEU A 92 -13.34 -8.03 -4.37
CA LEU A 92 -13.35 -7.01 -5.42
C LEU A 92 -13.59 -5.59 -4.85
N ASN A 93 -14.50 -5.46 -3.87
CA ASN A 93 -14.82 -4.17 -3.23
C ASN A 93 -13.64 -3.54 -2.48
N SER A 94 -12.66 -4.36 -2.14
CA SER A 94 -11.49 -3.95 -1.42
C SER A 94 -10.34 -3.55 -2.34
N LEU A 95 -10.47 -3.71 -3.67
CA LEU A 95 -9.49 -3.20 -4.63
C LEU A 95 -9.46 -1.66 -4.65
N PRO A 96 -8.27 -1.03 -4.70
CA PRO A 96 -8.15 0.42 -4.81
C PRO A 96 -8.69 0.97 -6.14
N THR A 97 -8.74 0.14 -7.18
CA THR A 97 -9.36 0.50 -8.48
C THR A 97 -10.89 0.50 -8.39
N VAL A 98 -11.49 -0.33 -7.55
CA VAL A 98 -12.95 -0.33 -7.35
C VAL A 98 -13.37 0.76 -6.37
N ALA A 99 -12.61 0.99 -5.30
CA ALA A 99 -12.90 2.04 -4.32
C ALA A 99 -13.02 3.44 -4.97
N PRO A 100 -13.86 4.33 -4.41
CA PRO A 100 -14.78 4.12 -3.29
C PRO A 100 -16.12 3.48 -3.69
N ASP A 101 -16.29 3.14 -4.97
CA ASP A 101 -17.51 2.48 -5.44
C ASP A 101 -17.53 1.02 -4.99
N THR A 102 -18.60 0.30 -5.36
CA THR A 102 -18.76 -1.11 -5.00
C THR A 102 -19.12 -1.96 -6.21
N VAL A 103 -19.10 -3.27 -6.03
CA VAL A 103 -19.62 -4.26 -6.96
C VAL A 103 -20.70 -5.09 -6.29
N THR A 104 -21.59 -5.63 -7.12
CA THR A 104 -22.51 -6.71 -6.75
C THR A 104 -22.14 -7.95 -7.54
N VAL A 105 -21.99 -9.09 -6.86
CA VAL A 105 -21.61 -10.36 -7.50
C VAL A 105 -22.73 -11.37 -7.39
N VAL A 106 -23.01 -12.06 -8.50
CA VAL A 106 -23.87 -13.25 -8.55
C VAL A 106 -23.02 -14.40 -9.07
N THR A 107 -23.14 -15.57 -8.44
CA THR A 107 -22.44 -16.78 -8.90
C THR A 107 -23.41 -17.76 -9.55
N THR A 108 -22.97 -18.38 -10.64
CA THR A 108 -23.68 -19.46 -11.32
C THR A 108 -22.72 -20.63 -11.51
N PRO A 109 -23.06 -21.84 -11.03
CA PRO A 109 -22.23 -23.02 -11.26
C PRO A 109 -22.08 -23.30 -12.76
N ILE A 110 -20.88 -23.70 -13.17
CA ILE A 110 -20.56 -24.17 -14.52
C ILE A 110 -19.82 -25.52 -14.42
N THR A 111 -19.62 -26.19 -15.54
CA THR A 111 -18.81 -27.41 -15.56
C THR A 111 -17.41 -27.11 -15.00
N ASN A 112 -17.02 -27.84 -13.96
CA ASN A 112 -15.72 -27.73 -13.30
C ASN A 112 -15.41 -26.33 -12.74
N GLY A 113 -16.41 -25.56 -12.29
CA GLY A 113 -16.14 -24.29 -11.61
C GLY A 113 -17.34 -23.37 -11.48
N ASN A 114 -17.06 -22.07 -11.40
CA ASN A 114 -18.06 -21.03 -11.16
C ASN A 114 -17.94 -19.89 -12.18
N ARG A 115 -19.09 -19.37 -12.64
CA ARG A 115 -19.18 -18.10 -13.35
C ARG A 115 -19.62 -17.01 -12.38
N TYR A 116 -18.80 -15.98 -12.23
CA TYR A 116 -19.15 -14.80 -11.46
C TYR A 116 -19.61 -13.69 -12.40
N THR A 117 -20.84 -13.22 -12.22
CA THR A 117 -21.37 -12.01 -12.87
C THR A 117 -21.19 -10.84 -11.93
N VAL A 118 -20.37 -9.87 -12.32
CA VAL A 118 -19.97 -8.71 -11.54
C VAL A 118 -20.63 -7.48 -12.14
N THR A 119 -21.47 -6.81 -11.35
CA THR A 119 -22.04 -5.50 -11.68
C THR A 119 -21.27 -4.43 -10.92
N PHE A 120 -20.61 -3.53 -11.62
CA PHE A 120 -19.95 -2.37 -11.00
C PHE A 120 -20.99 -1.31 -10.65
N ASN A 121 -21.21 -1.08 -9.37
CA ASN A 121 -22.09 -0.04 -8.85
C ASN A 121 -21.38 1.31 -8.87
N SER A 122 -21.03 1.76 -10.07
CA SER A 122 -20.26 2.95 -10.32
C SER A 122 -20.87 3.76 -11.45
N GLU A 123 -20.73 5.08 -11.35
CA GLU A 123 -21.08 6.00 -12.43
C GLU A 123 -19.86 6.42 -13.28
N ARG A 124 -18.70 5.79 -13.04
CA ARG A 124 -17.46 5.99 -13.82
C ARG A 124 -17.52 5.33 -15.20
N GLY A 125 -18.61 4.65 -15.54
CA GLY A 125 -18.74 3.95 -16.81
C GLY A 125 -17.93 2.64 -16.84
N ALA A 126 -17.23 2.41 -17.94
CA ALA A 126 -16.57 1.13 -18.19
C ALA A 126 -15.33 0.91 -17.32
N PHE A 127 -15.19 -0.33 -16.83
CA PHE A 127 -14.01 -0.79 -16.10
C PHE A 127 -13.13 -1.65 -17.00
N PRO A 128 -11.80 -1.71 -16.74
CA PRO A 128 -10.95 -2.70 -17.35
C PRO A 128 -11.51 -4.12 -17.18
N LEU A 129 -11.25 -4.99 -18.15
CA LEU A 129 -11.72 -6.37 -18.11
C LEU A 129 -11.17 -7.09 -16.86
N LEU A 130 -12.03 -7.85 -16.18
CA LEU A 130 -11.64 -8.68 -15.05
C LEU A 130 -10.49 -9.62 -15.43
N ALA A 131 -9.45 -9.63 -14.61
CA ALA A 131 -8.33 -10.57 -14.72
C ALA A 131 -8.40 -11.59 -13.59
N GLY A 132 -7.90 -12.81 -13.85
CA GLY A 132 -7.77 -13.85 -12.84
C GLY A 132 -6.34 -14.39 -12.79
N LYS A 133 -5.85 -14.67 -11.58
CA LYS A 133 -4.54 -15.27 -11.35
C LYS A 133 -4.68 -16.41 -10.35
N ALA A 134 -4.21 -17.60 -10.72
CA ALA A 134 -4.15 -18.75 -9.82
C ALA A 134 -2.93 -18.61 -8.89
N GLU A 135 -3.05 -19.08 -7.65
CA GLU A 135 -1.90 -19.21 -6.74
C GLU A 135 -0.81 -20.11 -7.35
N PHE A 136 -1.23 -21.26 -7.87
CA PHE A 136 -0.36 -22.21 -8.54
C PHE A 136 -0.70 -22.26 -10.03
N ALA A 137 0.30 -22.04 -10.88
CA ALA A 137 0.11 -22.06 -12.32
C ALA A 137 -0.47 -23.41 -12.78
N GLY A 138 -1.50 -23.35 -13.63
CA GLY A 138 -2.15 -24.54 -14.20
C GLY A 138 -3.27 -25.17 -13.37
N THR A 139 -3.57 -24.67 -12.17
CA THR A 139 -4.70 -25.21 -11.36
C THR A 139 -6.06 -24.63 -11.76
N LEU A 140 -6.07 -23.41 -12.28
CA LEU A 140 -7.27 -22.69 -12.70
C LEU A 140 -7.08 -22.02 -14.06
N SER A 141 -8.17 -21.90 -14.82
CA SER A 141 -8.26 -21.07 -16.02
C SER A 141 -9.35 -20.01 -15.88
N PHE A 142 -9.12 -18.86 -16.51
CA PHE A 142 -9.95 -17.68 -16.39
C PHE A 142 -10.41 -17.18 -17.76
N SER A 143 -11.71 -16.90 -17.90
CA SER A 143 -12.26 -16.33 -19.13
C SER A 143 -13.25 -15.21 -18.78
N ALA A 144 -12.85 -13.96 -19.01
CA ALA A 144 -13.67 -12.79 -18.75
C ALA A 144 -14.27 -12.19 -20.02
N ARG A 145 -15.46 -11.61 -19.92
CA ARG A 145 -16.10 -10.83 -20.99
C ARG A 145 -17.01 -9.73 -20.44
N VAL A 146 -17.18 -8.66 -21.21
CA VAL A 146 -18.17 -7.62 -20.94
C VAL A 146 -19.55 -8.11 -21.38
N VAL A 147 -20.55 -7.95 -20.51
CA VAL A 147 -21.97 -8.23 -20.77
C VAL A 147 -22.71 -6.93 -21.10
N THR A 148 -22.47 -5.89 -20.30
CA THR A 148 -23.01 -4.54 -20.51
C THR A 148 -21.85 -3.56 -20.43
N GLN A 149 -21.61 -2.82 -21.51
CA GLN A 149 -20.60 -1.78 -21.52
C GLN A 149 -21.05 -0.60 -20.66
N GLY A 150 -20.29 -0.27 -19.62
CA GLY A 150 -20.57 0.88 -18.77
C GLY A 150 -20.46 2.22 -19.51
N SER A 151 -21.32 3.17 -19.18
CA SER A 151 -21.24 4.57 -19.63
C SER A 151 -21.23 5.51 -18.43
N ALA A 152 -20.35 6.51 -18.46
CA ALA A 152 -20.15 7.39 -17.32
C ALA A 152 -21.20 8.48 -17.21
N SER A 153 -21.56 8.90 -16.00
CA SER A 153 -22.46 10.04 -15.79
C SER A 153 -21.77 11.38 -16.05
N LEU A 154 -20.44 11.40 -16.07
CA LEU A 154 -19.62 12.61 -16.19
C LEU A 154 -19.85 13.62 -15.05
N ASN A 155 -20.39 13.17 -13.90
CA ASN A 155 -20.48 14.01 -12.70
C ASN A 155 -19.13 14.18 -11.98
N LYS A 156 -18.23 13.22 -12.19
CA LYS A 156 -16.85 13.19 -11.70
C LYS A 156 -15.92 12.94 -12.88
N ALA A 157 -14.68 13.40 -12.75
CA ALA A 157 -13.63 13.11 -13.73
C ALA A 157 -12.61 12.13 -13.16
N VAL A 158 -11.81 11.55 -14.04
CA VAL A 158 -10.65 10.74 -13.69
C VAL A 158 -9.49 11.24 -14.53
N LEU A 159 -8.36 11.50 -13.88
CA LEU A 159 -7.11 11.75 -14.59
C LEU A 159 -6.38 10.41 -14.77
N THR A 160 -5.77 10.21 -15.93
CA THR A 160 -4.92 9.05 -16.17
C THR A 160 -3.49 9.47 -16.52
N MET A 161 -2.54 8.68 -16.06
CA MET A 161 -1.12 8.80 -16.39
C MET A 161 -0.52 7.40 -16.49
N ASP A 162 0.17 7.11 -17.60
CA ASP A 162 0.79 5.80 -17.87
C ASP A 162 -0.14 4.59 -17.63
N GLY A 163 -1.42 4.73 -18.02
CA GLY A 163 -2.43 3.67 -17.90
C GLY A 163 -3.00 3.49 -16.49
N LEU A 164 -2.64 4.34 -15.52
CA LEU A 164 -3.20 4.34 -14.18
C LEU A 164 -4.12 5.54 -13.98
N SER A 165 -5.27 5.27 -13.36
CA SER A 165 -6.31 6.25 -13.07
C SER A 165 -6.25 6.75 -11.64
N THR A 166 -6.49 8.04 -11.44
CA THR A 166 -6.79 8.60 -10.11
C THR A 166 -8.10 8.00 -9.55
N PRO A 167 -8.36 8.11 -8.24
CA PRO A 167 -9.72 8.07 -7.73
C PRO A 167 -10.61 9.13 -8.42
N PRO A 168 -11.94 8.97 -8.40
CA PRO A 168 -12.84 9.92 -9.05
C PRO A 168 -12.82 11.30 -8.37
N ILE A 169 -12.71 12.35 -9.18
CA ILE A 169 -12.45 13.73 -8.79
C ILE A 169 -13.72 14.57 -8.91
N SER A 170 -13.93 15.46 -7.93
CA SER A 170 -14.85 16.59 -8.07
C SER A 170 -14.17 17.72 -8.85
N ILE A 171 -14.63 17.96 -10.08
CA ILE A 171 -13.96 18.80 -11.09
C ILE A 171 -13.87 20.29 -10.78
N SER A 172 -14.52 20.76 -9.72
CA SER A 172 -14.52 22.17 -9.29
C SER A 172 -13.90 22.37 -7.91
N SER A 173 -13.12 21.39 -7.44
CA SER A 173 -12.44 21.41 -6.15
C SER A 173 -10.96 21.07 -6.31
N SER A 174 -10.10 22.07 -6.14
CA SER A 174 -8.65 21.87 -6.14
C SER A 174 -8.20 20.87 -5.08
N ASP A 175 -8.84 20.84 -3.90
CA ASP A 175 -8.55 19.84 -2.85
C ASP A 175 -8.88 18.42 -3.32
N SER A 176 -10.00 18.24 -4.03
CA SER A 176 -10.37 16.94 -4.60
C SER A 176 -9.39 16.50 -5.68
N VAL A 177 -8.91 17.42 -6.51
CA VAL A 177 -7.89 17.15 -7.53
C VAL A 177 -6.56 16.82 -6.86
N LEU A 178 -6.14 17.60 -5.86
CA LEU A 178 -4.91 17.38 -5.10
C LEU A 178 -4.90 15.99 -4.48
N SER A 179 -5.91 15.64 -3.69
CA SER A 179 -6.00 14.32 -3.03
C SER A 179 -5.95 13.18 -4.05
N ALA A 180 -6.65 13.30 -5.18
CA ALA A 180 -6.67 12.26 -6.20
C ALA A 180 -5.33 12.11 -6.93
N VAL A 181 -4.59 13.21 -7.15
CA VAL A 181 -3.25 13.19 -7.74
C VAL A 181 -2.21 12.67 -6.74
N GLU A 182 -2.30 13.04 -5.46
CA GLU A 182 -1.47 12.45 -4.41
C GLU A 182 -1.66 10.93 -4.33
N ASP A 183 -2.91 10.46 -4.41
CA ASP A 183 -3.24 9.03 -4.43
C ASP A 183 -2.68 8.32 -5.67
N LEU A 184 -2.64 8.97 -6.83
CA LEU A 184 -2.03 8.41 -8.04
C LEU A 184 -0.53 8.18 -7.89
N PHE A 185 0.17 9.06 -7.17
CA PHE A 185 1.61 8.95 -6.89
C PHE A 185 1.93 8.19 -5.61
N SER A 186 0.93 7.56 -4.98
CA SER A 186 1.07 6.73 -3.80
C SER A 186 0.94 5.25 -4.16
N VAL A 187 1.53 4.36 -3.36
CA VAL A 187 1.22 2.93 -3.44
C VAL A 187 -0.19 2.73 -2.89
N ARG A 188 -1.15 2.40 -3.76
CA ARG A 188 -2.53 2.20 -3.32
C ARG A 188 -2.76 0.74 -2.97
N CYS A 189 -3.18 0.51 -1.73
CA CYS A 189 -3.41 -0.82 -1.19
C CYS A 189 -4.89 -1.17 -1.15
N HIS A 190 -5.13 -2.47 -1.04
CA HIS A 190 -6.42 -3.04 -0.73
C HIS A 190 -6.96 -2.52 0.61
N THR A 191 -8.27 -2.31 0.75
CA THR A 191 -8.83 -1.71 1.98
C THR A 191 -8.64 -2.57 3.23
N ASP A 192 -8.51 -3.90 3.08
CA ASP A 192 -8.14 -4.77 4.20
C ASP A 192 -6.68 -4.56 4.65
N LEU A 193 -5.82 -4.06 3.76
CA LEU A 193 -4.48 -3.58 4.09
C LEU A 193 -4.44 -2.09 4.44
N THR A 194 -5.55 -1.35 4.53
CA THR A 194 -5.51 0.08 4.92
C THR A 194 -6.21 0.38 6.24
N LYS A 195 -6.63 -0.65 6.99
CA LYS A 195 -7.18 -0.52 8.35
C LYS A 195 -6.08 -0.59 9.40
N SER A 196 -5.17 0.35 9.34
CA SER A 196 -3.98 0.40 10.20
C SER A 196 -4.25 1.06 11.55
N ALA A 197 -3.66 0.49 12.60
CA ALA A 197 -3.50 1.13 13.90
C ALA A 197 -2.46 2.27 13.82
N GLU A 198 -1.46 2.16 12.93
CA GLU A 198 -0.45 3.19 12.67
C GLU A 198 -0.19 3.32 11.16
N THR A 199 -0.33 4.54 10.62
CA THR A 199 0.27 4.92 9.32
C THR A 199 1.39 5.92 9.55
N PHE A 200 2.47 5.79 8.78
CA PHE A 200 3.59 6.73 8.84
C PHE A 200 3.36 7.97 7.96
N GLU A 201 2.22 8.05 7.29
CA GLU A 201 1.86 9.15 6.37
C GLU A 201 1.82 10.52 7.05
N SER A 202 1.32 10.58 8.29
CA SER A 202 1.20 11.82 9.06
C SER A 202 2.53 12.33 9.62
N LEU A 203 3.59 11.49 9.62
CA LEU A 203 4.88 11.83 10.20
C LEU A 203 5.73 12.64 9.21
N SER A 204 6.53 13.57 9.74
CA SER A 204 7.58 14.22 8.95
C SER A 204 8.68 13.21 8.60
N THR A 205 9.30 13.38 7.43
CA THR A 205 10.46 12.57 7.04
C THR A 205 11.64 12.85 7.98
N GLY A 206 12.51 11.85 8.16
CA GLY A 206 13.64 11.90 9.08
C GLY A 206 13.44 11.06 10.35
N TYR A 207 14.29 11.31 11.35
CA TYR A 207 14.34 10.47 12.55
C TYR A 207 13.09 10.67 13.44
N SER A 208 12.40 9.57 13.73
CA SER A 208 11.33 9.50 14.71
C SER A 208 11.86 9.00 16.05
N SER A 209 11.80 9.85 17.08
CA SER A 209 12.13 9.47 18.45
C SER A 209 11.12 8.49 19.06
N VAL A 210 9.88 8.50 18.59
CA VAL A 210 8.80 7.62 19.04
C VAL A 210 9.09 6.17 18.68
N TYR A 211 9.59 5.95 17.47
CA TYR A 211 9.84 4.61 16.93
C TYR A 211 11.33 4.22 16.93
N GLY A 212 12.24 5.18 17.12
CA GLY A 212 13.68 4.94 17.08
C GLY A 212 14.16 4.49 15.70
N GLY A 213 13.69 5.16 14.64
CA GLY A 213 13.97 4.84 13.23
C GLY A 213 13.73 6.07 12.33
N ASN A 214 13.90 5.92 11.02
CA ASN A 214 13.70 7.03 10.07
C ASN A 214 12.43 6.84 9.24
N VAL A 215 11.57 7.85 9.20
CA VAL A 215 10.48 7.93 8.23
C VAL A 215 11.06 8.36 6.89
N ILE A 216 10.85 7.54 5.86
CA ILE A 216 11.44 7.73 4.53
C ILE A 216 10.35 7.78 3.45
N ILE A 217 10.62 8.57 2.41
CA ILE A 217 9.76 8.76 1.22
C ILE A 217 10.50 8.42 -0.09
N ASN A 218 11.80 8.14 -0.02
CA ASN A 218 12.65 7.87 -1.19
C ASN A 218 12.64 6.40 -1.63
N ARG A 219 11.72 5.59 -1.11
CA ARG A 219 11.46 4.20 -1.46
C ARG A 219 9.98 3.91 -1.31
N TYR A 220 9.46 2.99 -2.11
CA TYR A 220 8.05 2.62 -2.01
C TYR A 220 7.75 1.94 -0.68
N PRO A 221 6.78 2.46 0.09
CA PRO A 221 6.28 1.82 1.29
C PRO A 221 5.40 0.61 0.92
N MET A 222 4.82 -0.07 1.92
CA MET A 222 3.79 -1.08 1.64
C MET A 222 2.58 -0.41 1.02
N CYS A 223 2.11 0.68 1.64
CA CYS A 223 0.95 1.48 1.26
C CYS A 223 1.28 2.97 1.44
N GLY A 224 0.66 3.85 0.65
CA GLY A 224 0.88 5.29 0.75
C GLY A 224 2.22 5.74 0.14
N ARG A 225 2.88 6.71 0.79
CA ARG A 225 4.13 7.35 0.36
C ARG A 225 5.28 7.14 1.33
N LYS A 226 5.03 6.83 2.59
CA LYS A 226 6.04 6.79 3.64
C LYS A 226 6.11 5.44 4.33
N SER A 227 7.34 5.01 4.63
CA SER A 227 7.59 3.83 5.47
C SER A 227 8.63 4.14 6.54
N LEU A 228 8.71 3.28 7.54
CA LEU A 228 9.63 3.41 8.66
C LEU A 228 10.84 2.50 8.46
N GLN A 229 12.02 3.10 8.30
CA GLN A 229 13.29 2.40 8.10
C GLN A 229 14.03 2.16 9.42
N ASN A 230 14.46 0.92 9.62
CA ASN A 230 15.26 0.45 10.76
C ASN A 230 14.76 0.94 12.13
N PRO A 231 13.47 0.79 12.47
CA PRO A 231 12.98 1.23 13.76
C PRO A 231 13.39 0.32 14.92
N ARG A 232 13.36 0.89 16.12
CA ARG A 232 13.40 0.12 17.37
C ARG A 232 12.04 -0.46 17.72
N TYR A 233 10.96 0.29 17.47
CA TYR A 233 9.58 -0.13 17.72
C TYR A 233 8.75 -0.01 16.45
N ILE A 234 7.91 -1.00 16.18
CA ILE A 234 6.93 -0.95 15.09
C ILE A 234 5.54 -0.56 15.58
N TYR A 235 5.31 -0.66 16.89
CA TYR A 235 4.07 -0.28 17.54
C TYR A 235 4.36 0.36 18.90
N ASN A 236 3.64 1.44 19.21
CA ASN A 236 3.81 2.18 20.44
C ASN A 236 2.47 2.78 20.91
N SER A 237 1.91 2.22 21.98
CA SER A 237 0.64 2.67 22.56
C SER A 237 0.80 3.72 23.68
N ALA A 238 1.93 4.46 23.74
CA ALA A 238 2.31 5.30 24.88
C ALA A 238 1.23 6.29 25.36
N SER A 239 0.29 6.68 24.49
CA SER A 239 -0.85 7.55 24.84
C SER A 239 -2.14 6.80 25.19
N ALA A 240 -2.32 5.55 24.75
CA ALA A 240 -3.52 4.74 24.99
C ALA A 240 -3.24 3.24 24.76
N PRO A 241 -3.01 2.45 25.83
CA PRO A 241 -2.86 1.00 25.71
C PRO A 241 -4.07 0.33 25.06
N VAL A 242 -3.81 -0.57 24.12
CA VAL A 242 -4.87 -1.28 23.38
C VAL A 242 -5.06 -2.66 23.99
N GLY A 243 -6.29 -2.98 24.40
CA GLY A 243 -6.64 -4.30 24.90
C GLY A 243 -6.60 -5.38 23.80
N PHE A 244 -6.14 -6.58 24.13
CA PHE A 244 -6.20 -7.74 23.26
C PHE A 244 -6.72 -9.00 23.99
N ALA A 245 -7.44 -9.84 23.25
CA ALA A 245 -8.11 -11.05 23.70
C ALA A 245 -8.40 -11.96 22.50
N GLU A 246 -8.87 -13.18 22.75
CA GLU A 246 -9.25 -14.12 21.68
C GLU A 246 -10.21 -13.53 20.63
N SER A 247 -11.14 -12.66 21.08
CA SER A 247 -12.16 -12.03 20.24
C SER A 247 -11.90 -10.55 19.93
N THR A 248 -10.78 -9.97 20.37
CA THR A 248 -10.46 -8.53 20.18
C THR A 248 -8.96 -8.32 19.99
N ASN A 249 -8.54 -7.67 18.89
CA ASN A 249 -7.13 -7.37 18.59
C ASN A 249 -6.18 -8.57 18.77
N ARG A 250 -6.65 -9.78 18.47
CA ARG A 250 -5.89 -11.04 18.60
C ARG A 250 -4.58 -11.03 17.82
N TYR A 251 -4.58 -10.41 16.64
CA TYR A 251 -3.46 -10.37 15.72
C TYR A 251 -2.86 -8.98 15.62
N LEU A 252 -1.53 -8.92 15.59
CA LEU A 252 -0.76 -7.75 15.13
C LEU A 252 -0.25 -8.05 13.72
N CYS A 253 -0.71 -7.30 12.74
CA CYS A 253 -0.27 -7.40 11.36
C CYS A 253 0.66 -6.23 10.99
N PHE A 254 1.63 -6.48 10.12
CA PHE A 254 2.52 -5.45 9.61
C PHE A 254 3.09 -5.84 8.24
N GLY A 255 3.26 -4.83 7.39
CA GLY A 255 4.05 -4.93 6.17
C GLY A 255 5.54 -4.78 6.50
N TYR A 256 6.39 -5.61 5.90
CA TYR A 256 7.84 -5.46 6.02
C TYR A 256 8.58 -5.86 4.75
N THR A 257 9.78 -5.32 4.59
CA THR A 257 10.76 -5.76 3.59
C THR A 257 12.18 -5.59 4.13
N GLY A 258 13.14 -6.30 3.54
CA GLY A 258 14.55 -6.26 3.95
C GLY A 258 14.92 -7.31 5.01
N PHE A 259 15.91 -7.00 5.84
CA PHE A 259 16.57 -8.00 6.70
C PHE A 259 16.07 -7.93 8.15
N VAL A 260 15.05 -8.72 8.43
CA VAL A 260 14.41 -8.84 9.75
C VAL A 260 14.75 -10.20 10.38
N ARG A 261 14.92 -10.25 11.70
CA ARG A 261 15.14 -11.52 12.42
C ARG A 261 13.80 -12.11 12.88
N ASN A 262 13.75 -13.43 12.98
CA ASN A 262 12.61 -14.24 13.43
C ASN A 262 12.35 -14.13 14.95
N TYR A 263 12.35 -12.90 15.48
CA TYR A 263 12.24 -12.63 16.90
C TYR A 263 11.64 -11.24 17.16
N THR A 264 10.65 -11.19 18.04
CA THR A 264 10.00 -9.95 18.50
C THR A 264 10.02 -9.87 20.02
N VAL A 265 10.05 -8.66 20.57
CA VAL A 265 9.90 -8.40 21.99
C VAL A 265 8.64 -7.58 22.19
N ILE A 266 7.72 -8.11 22.98
CA ILE A 266 6.43 -7.50 23.28
C ILE A 266 6.46 -7.00 24.72
N ASN A 267 6.14 -5.73 24.89
CA ASN A 267 5.74 -5.18 26.18
C ASN A 267 4.22 -5.22 26.29
N PHE A 268 3.72 -5.89 27.32
CA PHE A 268 2.30 -6.01 27.59
C PHE A 268 2.01 -5.94 29.09
N HIS A 269 0.77 -5.63 29.44
CA HIS A 269 0.26 -5.66 30.80
C HIS A 269 -0.89 -6.65 30.91
N TYR A 270 -1.08 -7.23 32.08
CA TYR A 270 -2.24 -8.10 32.34
C TYR A 270 -2.59 -8.12 33.83
N LEU A 271 -3.86 -8.40 34.14
CA LEU A 271 -4.35 -8.61 35.49
C LEU A 271 -4.03 -10.04 35.93
N LYS A 272 -3.13 -10.17 36.91
CA LYS A 272 -2.85 -11.41 37.62
C LYS A 272 -3.53 -11.36 38.97
N GLU A 273 -4.61 -12.13 39.11
CA GLU A 273 -5.49 -12.13 40.30
C GLU A 273 -6.05 -10.72 40.57
N THR A 274 -5.34 -9.90 41.35
CA THR A 274 -5.72 -8.53 41.71
C THR A 274 -4.68 -7.47 41.32
N GLU A 275 -3.52 -7.86 40.78
CA GLU A 275 -2.41 -6.96 40.45
C GLU A 275 -2.23 -6.83 38.93
N ILE A 276 -1.98 -5.61 38.46
CA ILE A 276 -1.56 -5.37 37.07
C ILE A 276 -0.05 -5.58 36.97
N VAL A 277 0.35 -6.57 36.17
CA VAL A 277 1.76 -6.92 35.94
C VAL A 277 2.19 -6.39 34.57
N SER A 278 3.35 -5.72 34.52
CA SER A 278 4.01 -5.31 33.26
C SER A 278 5.12 -6.29 32.91
N VAL A 279 5.15 -6.77 31.66
CA VAL A 279 6.13 -7.76 31.21
C VAL A 279 6.77 -7.30 29.90
N TRP A 280 8.08 -7.50 29.78
CA TRP A 280 8.81 -7.49 28.51
C TRP A 280 9.21 -8.92 28.18
N ARG A 281 8.68 -9.48 27.09
CA ARG A 281 8.96 -10.86 26.71
C ARG A 281 9.29 -10.99 25.24
N GLY A 282 10.31 -11.78 24.96
CA GLY A 282 10.67 -12.19 23.61
C GLY A 282 9.92 -13.42 23.14
N PHE A 283 9.51 -13.40 21.88
CA PHE A 283 8.85 -14.50 21.19
C PHE A 283 9.53 -14.75 19.85
N SER A 284 9.66 -16.04 19.51
CA SER A 284 10.07 -16.43 18.15
C SER A 284 8.89 -16.24 17.22
N ILE A 285 9.14 -15.67 16.04
CA ILE A 285 8.14 -15.47 15.00
C ILE A 285 8.69 -15.99 13.69
N ASP A 286 7.84 -16.52 12.83
CA ASP A 286 8.27 -17.01 11.53
C ASP A 286 8.14 -15.90 10.49
N LEU A 287 9.26 -15.39 10.00
CA LEU A 287 9.30 -14.40 8.93
C LEU A 287 10.00 -14.99 7.71
N GLU A 288 9.48 -14.60 6.56
CA GLU A 288 10.01 -14.91 5.26
C GLU A 288 11.41 -14.27 5.09
N PRO A 289 12.39 -15.00 4.52
CA PRO A 289 13.71 -14.44 4.25
C PRO A 289 13.64 -13.26 3.29
N SER A 290 14.62 -12.35 3.39
CA SER A 290 14.70 -11.21 2.48
C SER A 290 14.87 -11.65 1.03
N ASP A 291 13.87 -11.35 0.20
CA ASP A 291 13.81 -11.62 -1.25
C ASP A 291 13.66 -10.33 -2.07
N GLY A 292 13.72 -9.17 -1.41
CA GLY A 292 13.54 -7.86 -2.03
C GLY A 292 12.09 -7.45 -2.27
N LYS A 293 11.10 -8.24 -1.82
CA LYS A 293 9.68 -7.91 -1.92
C LYS A 293 9.12 -7.44 -0.59
N TRP A 294 7.95 -6.82 -0.64
CA TRP A 294 7.13 -6.60 0.56
C TRP A 294 6.36 -7.87 0.92
N HIS A 295 6.39 -8.19 2.21
CA HIS A 295 5.64 -9.26 2.86
C HIS A 295 4.63 -8.65 3.83
N HIS A 296 3.47 -9.28 4.00
CA HIS A 296 2.50 -8.89 5.03
C HIS A 296 2.30 -10.04 6.02
N LYS A 297 2.76 -9.83 7.26
CA LYS A 297 2.70 -10.84 8.32
C LYS A 297 1.72 -10.44 9.39
N CYS A 298 0.92 -11.38 9.86
CA CYS A 298 0.22 -11.29 11.14
C CYS A 298 0.83 -12.25 12.17
N ILE A 299 0.94 -11.79 13.41
CA ILE A 299 1.33 -12.61 14.56
C ILE A 299 0.19 -12.67 15.57
N ASP A 300 -0.13 -13.88 16.05
CA ASP A 300 -1.15 -14.09 17.08
C ASP A 300 -0.61 -13.68 18.46
N ILE A 301 -0.74 -12.40 18.79
CA ILE A 301 -0.20 -11.85 20.04
C ILE A 301 -0.95 -12.39 21.26
N PHE A 302 -2.23 -12.76 21.11
CA PHE A 302 -3.00 -13.36 22.18
C PHE A 302 -2.47 -14.76 22.52
N ASP A 303 -2.34 -15.64 21.52
CA ASP A 303 -1.85 -17.00 21.75
C ASP A 303 -0.41 -17.01 22.27
N MET A 304 0.47 -16.18 21.69
CA MET A 304 1.86 -16.04 22.15
C MET A 304 1.96 -15.66 23.62
N VAL A 305 1.15 -14.71 24.08
CA VAL A 305 1.19 -14.22 25.47
C VAL A 305 0.42 -15.16 26.41
N HIS A 306 -0.80 -15.53 26.06
CA HIS A 306 -1.71 -16.29 26.92
C HIS A 306 -1.21 -17.72 27.20
N SER A 307 -0.53 -18.34 26.24
CA SER A 307 0.07 -19.67 26.42
C SER A 307 1.17 -19.71 27.49
N VAL A 308 1.79 -18.56 27.80
CA VAL A 308 2.89 -18.44 28.78
C VAL A 308 2.44 -17.77 30.08
N TYR A 309 1.53 -16.81 30.01
CA TYR A 309 1.11 -16.00 31.14
C TYR A 309 -0.40 -16.15 31.39
N ASN A 310 -0.75 -16.82 32.49
CA ASN A 310 -2.14 -16.97 32.90
C ASN A 310 -2.64 -15.71 33.62
N GLY A 311 -3.65 -15.06 33.05
CA GLY A 311 -4.32 -13.89 33.60
C GLY A 311 -5.42 -13.35 32.68
N LYS A 312 -5.87 -12.11 32.94
CA LYS A 312 -6.99 -11.47 32.23
C LYS A 312 -6.66 -10.04 31.82
N PHE A 313 -7.48 -9.46 30.95
CA PHE A 313 -7.41 -8.05 30.54
C PHE A 313 -6.02 -7.63 30.04
N TYR A 314 -5.52 -8.34 29.02
CA TYR A 314 -4.23 -8.02 28.44
C TYR A 314 -4.29 -6.69 27.69
N THR A 315 -3.26 -5.86 27.84
CA THR A 315 -3.07 -4.64 27.05
C THR A 315 -1.68 -4.62 26.43
N LEU A 316 -1.62 -4.21 25.17
CA LEU A 316 -0.38 -4.07 24.42
C LEU A 316 0.23 -2.70 24.71
N GLY A 317 1.54 -2.66 24.96
CA GLY A 317 2.32 -1.45 25.19
C GLY A 317 3.23 -1.10 23.99
N LEU A 318 4.31 -1.85 23.84
CA LEU A 318 5.32 -1.65 22.80
C LEU A 318 5.59 -2.96 22.08
N VAL A 319 5.85 -2.89 20.78
CA VAL A 319 6.35 -4.04 20.01
C VAL A 319 7.66 -3.66 19.34
N GLN A 320 8.72 -4.35 19.74
CA GLN A 320 10.05 -4.24 19.18
C GLN A 320 10.30 -5.45 18.28
N ILE A 321 10.70 -5.20 17.03
CA ILE A 321 11.18 -6.26 16.14
C ILE A 321 12.71 -6.30 16.15
N SER A 322 13.27 -7.51 16.15
CA SER A 322 14.72 -7.68 16.08
C SER A 322 15.22 -7.53 14.64
N LEU A 323 16.17 -6.62 14.45
CA LEU A 323 16.75 -6.32 13.14
C LEU A 323 18.16 -6.88 13.00
N ASP A 324 18.59 -7.14 11.77
CA ASP A 324 20.01 -7.11 11.44
C ASP A 324 20.42 -5.66 11.18
N TYR A 325 20.85 -4.95 12.24
CA TYR A 325 21.17 -3.51 12.19
C TYR A 325 22.28 -3.13 11.19
N SER A 326 23.03 -4.10 10.67
CA SER A 326 24.01 -3.86 9.60
C SER A 326 23.36 -3.66 8.22
N ARG A 327 22.06 -3.90 8.11
CA ARG A 327 21.29 -3.91 6.87
C ARG A 327 20.03 -3.05 6.99
N ILE A 328 19.32 -2.93 5.88
CA ILE A 328 18.08 -2.14 5.80
C ILE A 328 16.88 -3.07 5.94
N ALA A 329 15.95 -2.66 6.78
CA ALA A 329 14.59 -3.17 6.90
C ALA A 329 13.62 -1.99 6.90
N GLN A 330 12.46 -2.16 6.26
CA GLN A 330 11.38 -1.18 6.24
C GLN A 330 10.11 -1.84 6.78
N PHE A 331 9.33 -1.06 7.52
CA PHE A 331 8.05 -1.45 8.08
C PHE A 331 6.99 -0.44 7.70
N ASP A 332 5.78 -0.92 7.51
CA ASP A 332 4.62 -0.10 7.17
C ASP A 332 3.32 -0.86 7.49
N ASN A 333 2.20 -0.16 7.47
CA ASN A 333 0.86 -0.72 7.59
C ASN A 333 0.68 -1.61 8.84
N ILE A 334 0.89 -1.06 10.03
CA ILE A 334 0.76 -1.80 11.27
C ILE A 334 -0.70 -1.81 11.69
N GLN A 335 -1.25 -3.00 11.93
CA GLN A 335 -2.67 -3.20 12.21
C GLN A 335 -2.87 -4.08 13.44
N LEU A 336 -3.90 -3.78 14.21
CA LEU A 336 -4.42 -4.66 15.27
C LEU A 336 -5.82 -5.09 14.88
N GLY A 337 -6.10 -6.39 14.98
CA GLY A 337 -7.39 -6.91 14.57
C GLY A 337 -7.64 -8.36 14.97
N ASN A 338 -8.79 -8.88 14.56
CA ASN A 338 -9.22 -10.25 14.86
C ASN A 338 -9.05 -11.22 13.70
N LYS A 339 -8.50 -10.75 12.59
CA LYS A 339 -8.32 -11.54 11.37
C LYS A 339 -6.84 -11.75 11.11
N ASP A 340 -6.52 -12.99 10.78
CA ASP A 340 -5.21 -13.38 10.27
C ASP A 340 -5.16 -13.13 8.76
N ILE A 341 -4.78 -11.91 8.37
CA ILE A 341 -4.73 -11.49 6.96
C ILE A 341 -3.29 -11.67 6.47
N GLN A 342 -2.86 -12.91 6.26
CA GLN A 342 -1.54 -13.20 5.70
C GLN A 342 -1.55 -13.00 4.18
N GLU A 343 -0.59 -12.24 3.66
CA GLU A 343 -0.41 -12.08 2.23
C GLU A 343 1.07 -12.28 1.88
N PRO A 344 1.49 -13.52 1.55
CA PRO A 344 2.89 -13.82 1.23
C PRO A 344 3.34 -13.12 -0.07
N ASP A 345 2.40 -12.89 -0.98
CA ASP A 345 2.61 -12.08 -2.19
C ASP A 345 1.94 -10.70 -2.02
N ALA A 346 2.29 -9.98 -0.95
CA ALA A 346 1.72 -8.66 -0.67
C ALA A 346 2.14 -7.62 -1.73
N GLU A 347 3.31 -7.80 -2.36
CA GLU A 347 3.74 -7.00 -3.52
C GLU A 347 2.71 -7.01 -4.65
N ASP A 348 2.04 -8.14 -4.90
CA ASP A 348 1.12 -8.35 -6.03
C ASP A 348 -0.27 -7.73 -5.83
N ILE A 349 -0.64 -7.37 -4.60
CA ILE A 349 -1.93 -6.74 -4.27
C ILE A 349 -1.83 -5.23 -4.10
N ARG A 350 -0.65 -4.67 -4.36
CA ARG A 350 -0.35 -3.24 -4.36
C ARG A 350 -0.50 -2.68 -5.77
N LEU A 351 -1.14 -1.53 -5.87
CA LEU A 351 -1.15 -0.75 -7.10
C LEU A 351 -0.03 0.29 -7.03
N MET A 352 1.04 0.03 -7.80
CA MET A 352 2.19 0.93 -7.90
C MET A 352 1.84 2.21 -8.66
N PRO A 353 2.49 3.34 -8.36
CA PRO A 353 2.27 4.60 -9.06
C PRO A 353 2.87 4.60 -10.49
N PRO A 354 2.45 5.55 -11.36
CA PRO A 354 2.93 5.67 -12.74
C PRO A 354 4.46 5.68 -12.84
N ARG A 355 5.02 4.83 -13.71
CA ARG A 355 6.47 4.71 -13.99
C ARG A 355 7.37 4.69 -12.76
N ASN A 356 6.85 4.32 -11.59
CA ASN A 356 7.57 4.43 -10.34
C ASN A 356 8.13 5.85 -10.09
N TYR A 357 7.29 6.87 -10.28
CA TYR A 357 7.57 8.22 -9.77
C TYR A 357 7.45 8.30 -8.24
N LEU A 358 8.50 8.72 -7.56
CA LEU A 358 8.49 9.06 -6.14
C LEU A 358 8.25 10.55 -5.97
N MET A 359 7.14 10.91 -5.35
CA MET A 359 6.72 12.29 -5.17
C MET A 359 6.97 12.76 -3.74
N ASN A 360 7.63 13.90 -3.59
CA ASN A 360 7.78 14.58 -2.30
C ASN A 360 6.49 15.31 -1.93
N SER A 361 5.95 16.08 -2.87
CA SER A 361 4.69 16.82 -2.72
C SER A 361 4.05 17.10 -4.07
N VAL A 362 2.74 17.39 -4.03
CA VAL A 362 1.95 17.90 -5.16
C VAL A 362 1.27 19.17 -4.69
N GLU A 363 1.17 20.17 -5.56
CA GLU A 363 0.36 21.36 -5.33
C GLU A 363 -0.67 21.48 -6.45
N VAL A 364 -1.90 21.88 -6.10
CA VAL A 364 -2.96 22.10 -7.07
C VAL A 364 -3.65 23.42 -6.81
N ASP A 365 -3.65 24.28 -7.83
CA ASP A 365 -4.28 25.59 -7.80
C ASP A 365 -5.38 25.65 -8.88
N ALA A 366 -6.49 26.32 -8.60
CA ALA A 366 -7.46 26.63 -9.66
C ALA A 366 -6.86 27.69 -10.60
N VAL A 367 -7.17 27.61 -11.90
CA VAL A 367 -6.78 28.65 -12.86
C VAL A 367 -7.64 29.88 -12.61
N GLU A 368 -7.00 31.06 -12.59
CA GLU A 368 -7.72 32.32 -12.35
C GLU A 368 -8.84 32.52 -13.38
N GLY A 369 -10.05 32.78 -12.89
CA GLY A 369 -11.25 32.94 -13.73
C GLY A 369 -11.86 31.65 -14.27
N ASN A 370 -11.33 30.47 -13.92
CA ASN A 370 -11.87 29.17 -14.30
C ASN A 370 -11.73 28.13 -13.18
N ASP A 371 -12.81 27.95 -12.41
CA ASP A 371 -12.87 27.00 -11.29
C ASP A 371 -12.87 25.53 -11.71
N LYS A 372 -13.02 25.25 -13.01
CA LYS A 372 -12.95 23.92 -13.62
C LYS A 372 -11.62 23.63 -14.32
N ALA A 373 -10.66 24.55 -14.25
CA ALA A 373 -9.31 24.31 -14.73
C ALA A 373 -8.34 24.37 -13.55
N HIS A 374 -7.40 23.43 -13.51
CA HIS A 374 -6.47 23.28 -12.39
C HIS A 374 -5.04 23.18 -12.90
N THR A 375 -4.13 23.89 -12.24
CA THR A 375 -2.69 23.79 -12.43
C THR A 375 -2.13 22.85 -11.37
N ILE A 376 -1.50 21.76 -11.82
CA ILE A 376 -0.90 20.73 -10.98
C ILE A 376 0.62 20.89 -11.06
N LYS A 377 1.28 21.12 -9.91
CA LYS A 377 2.74 21.16 -9.79
C LYS A 377 3.24 19.92 -9.06
N MET A 378 4.21 19.23 -9.64
CA MET A 378 4.76 17.98 -9.12
C MET A 378 6.21 18.18 -8.65
N TYR A 379 6.49 17.80 -7.39
CA TYR A 379 7.81 17.92 -6.77
C TYR A 379 8.37 16.52 -6.45
N PRO A 380 9.23 15.94 -7.30
CA PRO A 380 9.78 14.61 -7.08
C PRO A 380 10.88 14.55 -6.02
N VAL A 381 11.05 13.40 -5.38
CA VAL A 381 12.08 13.18 -4.33
C VAL A 381 13.51 13.23 -4.87
N ASN A 382 13.74 12.78 -6.11
CA ASN A 382 15.08 12.60 -6.70
C ASN A 382 15.28 13.37 -8.02
N CYS A 383 14.65 14.54 -8.17
CA CYS A 383 14.70 15.33 -9.42
C CYS A 383 14.26 14.52 -10.67
N SER A 384 13.31 13.60 -10.50
CA SER A 384 12.71 12.86 -11.61
C SER A 384 12.15 13.84 -12.66
N TYR A 385 12.21 13.47 -13.93
CA TYR A 385 11.82 14.32 -15.04
C TYR A 385 11.07 13.51 -16.11
N SER A 386 10.54 14.19 -17.13
CA SER A 386 9.78 13.58 -18.23
C SER A 386 8.51 12.84 -17.78
N PHE A 387 7.74 13.49 -16.92
CA PHE A 387 6.41 13.01 -16.54
C PHE A 387 5.51 12.92 -17.77
N SER A 388 4.74 11.85 -17.85
CA SER A 388 3.71 11.72 -18.88
C SER A 388 2.64 12.77 -18.67
N GLN A 389 1.96 13.18 -19.74
CA GLN A 389 0.85 14.12 -19.61
C GLN A 389 -0.35 13.44 -18.95
N PHE A 390 -1.02 14.17 -18.06
CA PHE A 390 -2.35 13.79 -17.62
C PHE A 390 -3.29 13.78 -18.83
N THR A 391 -4.09 12.72 -18.96
CA THR A 391 -5.26 12.75 -19.82
C THR A 391 -6.51 12.73 -18.98
N VAL A 392 -7.56 13.38 -19.47
CA VAL A 392 -8.86 13.36 -18.82
C VAL A 392 -9.71 12.28 -19.45
N SER A 393 -10.21 11.36 -18.62
CA SER A 393 -11.04 10.26 -19.08
C SER A 393 -12.38 10.26 -18.36
N ASN A 394 -13.37 9.69 -19.05
CA ASN A 394 -14.72 9.54 -18.55
C ASN A 394 -14.86 8.33 -17.61
N GLY A 395 -13.82 7.49 -17.45
CA GLY A 395 -13.92 6.24 -16.70
C GLY A 395 -12.58 5.65 -16.28
N GLN A 396 -12.55 4.35 -16.00
CA GLN A 396 -11.32 3.65 -15.56
C GLN A 396 -10.55 2.98 -16.70
N LEU A 397 -10.95 3.22 -17.95
CA LEU A 397 -10.24 2.66 -19.09
C LEU A 397 -9.00 3.51 -19.41
N PRO A 398 -7.87 2.88 -19.79
CA PRO A 398 -6.68 3.59 -20.28
C PRO A 398 -6.94 4.38 -21.56
#